data_AF-A0A177EMQ4-F1
#
_entry.id   AF-A0A177EMQ4-F1
#
_cell.length_a   1.000
_cell.length_b   1.000
_cell.length_c   1.000
_cell.angle_alpha   90.00
_cell.angle_beta   90.00
_cell.angle_gamma   90.00
#
_symmetry.space_group_name_H-M   'P 1'
#
loop_
_entity.id
_entity.type
_entity.pdbx_description
1 polymer ?
#
loop_
_entity_poly.entity_id
_entity_poly.type
_entity_poly.pdbx_seq_one_letter_code
_entity_poly.pdbx_strand_id
1 'polypeptide(L)'
;MGDTKDLSLEKSPSMSIALGDKVVVDRLYIGTVKYIGRVGTKKHNSLGIELDVPNGENNGSRAGRVYFQCKPRHGIFREFKDVKKYKPLEYNQTGIINTTEIEEVPSPKVLSELLNDNVEIQRMLEELRKENKKLEDDLEKEKKKVSLLENEIILRNQREKAFLTKSDKFGINSILTEIINKIKEKIEIEQKIFK
;
A
#
# COMPACT_ATOMS: atom_id res chain seq x y z
N MET A 1 1.26 2.29 -62.82
CA MET A 1 0.94 3.62 -62.28
C MET A 1 -0.36 3.46 -61.51
N GLY A 2 -0.41 3.33 -60.19
CA GLY A 2 0.47 3.89 -59.19
C GLY A 2 -0.21 5.00 -58.39
N ASP A 3 -1.51 4.89 -58.11
CA ASP A 3 -2.23 5.88 -57.29
C ASP A 3 -2.48 5.29 -55.90
N THR A 4 -1.46 5.37 -55.05
CA THR A 4 -1.60 5.25 -53.61
C THR A 4 -2.46 6.41 -53.12
N LYS A 5 -3.73 6.13 -52.81
CA LYS A 5 -4.58 7.06 -52.07
C LYS A 5 -3.93 7.32 -50.71
N ASP A 6 -3.39 8.53 -50.60
CA ASP A 6 -2.91 9.15 -49.39
C ASP A 6 -3.96 8.97 -48.28
N LEU A 7 -3.60 8.25 -47.21
CA LEU A 7 -4.40 8.13 -45.99
C LEU A 7 -4.22 9.45 -45.22
N SER A 8 -4.74 10.53 -45.77
CA SER A 8 -4.87 11.80 -45.07
C SER A 8 -5.89 11.59 -43.95
N LEU A 9 -5.36 11.53 -42.72
CA LEU A 9 -6.02 11.67 -41.43
C LEU A 9 -7.39 12.36 -41.55
N GLU A 10 -8.45 11.56 -41.44
CA GLU A 10 -9.74 12.12 -41.06
C GLU A 10 -9.63 12.67 -39.64
N LYS A 11 -9.52 13.99 -39.55
CA LYS A 11 -9.61 14.75 -38.30
C LYS A 11 -11.06 14.69 -37.81
N SER A 12 -11.39 13.69 -37.00
CA SER A 12 -12.47 13.82 -36.03
C SER A 12 -12.00 14.74 -34.89
N PRO A 13 -12.84 15.67 -34.37
CA PRO A 13 -12.49 16.56 -33.28
C PRO A 13 -12.52 15.78 -31.95
N SER A 14 -11.68 14.75 -31.83
CA SER A 14 -11.40 14.13 -30.54
C SER A 14 -10.36 14.99 -29.83
N MET A 15 -10.68 15.45 -28.62
CA MET A 15 -9.78 16.17 -27.72
C MET A 15 -8.36 15.58 -27.81
N SER A 16 -7.45 16.29 -28.48
CA SER A 16 -6.11 15.78 -28.76
C SER A 16 -5.34 15.60 -27.46
N ILE A 17 -4.94 14.37 -27.15
CA ILE A 17 -4.09 14.05 -25.99
C ILE A 17 -2.66 14.51 -26.30
N ALA A 18 -2.07 15.30 -25.40
CA ALA A 18 -0.72 15.84 -25.50
C ALA A 18 0.18 15.38 -24.34
N LEU A 19 1.49 15.60 -24.48
CA LEU A 19 2.45 15.39 -23.38
C LEU A 19 2.07 16.30 -22.19
N GLY A 20 2.15 15.75 -20.98
CA GLY A 20 1.78 16.46 -19.75
C GLY A 20 0.29 16.41 -19.41
N ASP A 21 -0.58 16.01 -20.33
CA ASP A 21 -2.02 15.87 -20.03
C ASP A 21 -2.25 14.84 -18.92
N LYS A 22 -3.16 15.17 -18.00
CA LYS A 22 -3.76 14.19 -17.09
C LYS A 22 -4.80 13.37 -17.84
N VAL A 23 -4.74 12.06 -17.66
CA VAL A 23 -5.57 11.10 -18.39
C VAL A 23 -6.09 10.00 -17.48
N VAL A 24 -7.25 9.46 -17.84
CA VAL A 24 -7.79 8.21 -17.28
C VAL A 24 -7.42 7.08 -18.22
N VAL A 25 -6.84 6.01 -17.66
CA VAL A 25 -6.36 4.81 -18.33
C VAL A 25 -7.20 3.63 -17.90
N ASP A 26 -7.65 2.82 -18.86
CA ASP A 26 -8.47 1.62 -18.62
C ASP A 26 -9.72 1.91 -17.76
N ARG A 27 -10.24 3.15 -17.83
CA ARG A 27 -11.36 3.69 -17.04
C ARG A 27 -11.15 3.77 -15.52
N LEU A 28 -10.00 3.37 -15.00
CA LEU A 28 -9.77 3.20 -13.56
C LEU A 28 -8.63 4.05 -13.02
N TYR A 29 -7.53 4.14 -13.76
CA TYR A 29 -6.31 4.74 -13.24
C TYR A 29 -6.08 6.13 -13.80
N ILE A 30 -5.67 7.07 -12.94
CA ILE A 30 -5.27 8.40 -13.36
C ILE A 30 -3.75 8.42 -13.53
N GLY A 31 -3.29 9.08 -14.58
CA GLY A 31 -1.87 9.27 -14.84
C GLY A 31 -1.60 10.49 -15.70
N THR A 32 -0.31 10.74 -15.95
CA THR A 32 0.17 11.83 -16.77
C THR A 32 0.88 11.28 -18.00
N VAL A 33 0.57 11.82 -19.17
CA VAL A 33 1.21 11.42 -20.43
C VAL A 33 2.67 11.90 -20.44
N LYS A 34 3.62 10.98 -20.58
CA LYS A 34 5.07 11.24 -20.61
C LYS A 34 5.72 10.94 -21.95
N TYR A 35 5.06 10.16 -22.80
CA TYR A 35 5.58 9.79 -24.11
C TYR A 35 4.43 9.61 -25.10
N ILE A 36 4.64 10.04 -26.34
CA ILE A 36 3.74 9.79 -27.46
C ILE A 36 4.58 9.31 -28.64
N GLY A 37 4.37 8.07 -29.08
CA GLY A 37 5.09 7.54 -30.23
C GLY A 37 5.10 6.03 -30.31
N ARG A 38 5.85 5.49 -31.28
CA ARG A 38 5.98 4.05 -31.47
C ARG A 38 6.81 3.43 -30.34
N VAL A 39 6.41 2.25 -29.87
CA VAL A 39 7.08 1.55 -28.75
C VAL A 39 7.40 0.12 -29.18
N GLY A 40 8.68 -0.23 -29.21
CA GLY A 40 9.17 -1.52 -29.70
C GLY A 40 8.79 -1.74 -31.16
N THR A 41 8.31 -2.93 -31.49
CA THR A 41 7.91 -3.34 -32.84
C THR A 41 6.44 -3.06 -33.18
N LYS A 42 5.69 -2.37 -32.31
CA LYS A 42 4.27 -2.07 -32.53
C LYS A 42 4.04 -1.34 -33.85
N LYS A 43 2.92 -1.64 -34.54
CA LYS A 43 2.53 -1.00 -35.81
C LYS A 43 2.04 0.44 -35.63
N HIS A 44 1.40 0.73 -34.50
CA HIS A 44 0.80 2.04 -34.20
C HIS A 44 1.48 2.75 -33.03
N ASN A 45 1.29 4.07 -32.94
CA ASN A 45 1.76 4.86 -31.80
C ASN A 45 1.06 4.43 -30.51
N SER A 46 1.76 4.55 -29.39
CA SER A 46 1.25 4.32 -28.05
C SER A 46 1.55 5.55 -27.19
N LEU A 47 0.74 5.73 -26.16
CA LEU A 47 0.94 6.68 -25.08
C LEU A 47 1.74 5.97 -23.98
N GLY A 48 2.86 6.56 -23.57
CA GLY A 48 3.56 6.20 -22.34
C GLY A 48 3.07 7.12 -21.21
N ILE A 49 2.55 6.52 -20.15
CA ILE A 49 1.85 7.22 -19.08
C ILE A 49 2.50 6.85 -17.75
N GLU A 50 2.77 7.86 -16.93
CA GLU A 50 3.13 7.69 -15.52
C GLU A 50 1.83 7.73 -14.70
N LEU A 51 1.45 6.59 -14.12
CA LEU A 51 0.30 6.46 -13.23
C LEU A 51 0.59 7.11 -11.87
N ASP A 52 -0.45 7.65 -11.24
CA ASP A 52 -0.33 8.25 -9.91
C ASP A 52 -0.16 7.19 -8.81
N VAL A 53 -0.55 5.94 -9.09
CA VAL A 53 -0.44 4.76 -8.19
C VAL A 53 0.51 3.69 -8.76
N PRO A 54 1.11 2.82 -7.92
CA PRO A 54 2.09 1.80 -8.34
C PRO A 54 1.45 0.56 -9.03
N ASN A 55 0.55 0.82 -9.99
CA ASN A 55 -0.20 -0.19 -10.74
C ASN A 55 0.19 -0.25 -12.23
N GLY A 56 1.33 0.33 -12.58
CA GLY A 56 1.94 0.27 -13.90
C GLY A 56 2.77 -1.00 -14.08
N GLU A 57 3.10 -1.28 -15.34
CA GLU A 57 3.80 -2.48 -15.79
C GLU A 57 5.33 -2.27 -15.84
N ASN A 58 5.79 -1.02 -15.85
CA ASN A 58 7.19 -0.68 -16.09
C ASN A 58 7.62 0.60 -15.34
N ASN A 59 8.86 1.00 -15.56
CA ASN A 59 9.48 2.24 -15.03
C ASN A 59 9.73 3.28 -16.15
N GLY A 60 8.98 3.19 -17.25
CA GLY A 60 9.12 4.02 -18.45
C GLY A 60 10.05 3.42 -19.52
N SER A 61 10.53 2.20 -19.30
CA SER A 61 11.30 1.41 -20.28
C SER A 61 10.51 0.22 -20.80
N ARG A 62 10.81 -0.22 -22.03
CA ARG A 62 10.30 -1.49 -22.60
C ARG A 62 11.35 -2.14 -23.48
N ALA A 63 11.63 -3.42 -23.21
CA ALA A 63 12.65 -4.22 -23.92
C ALA A 63 14.03 -3.51 -23.95
N GLY A 64 14.50 -3.02 -22.80
CA GLY A 64 15.81 -2.39 -22.65
C GLY A 64 15.91 -0.95 -23.18
N ARG A 65 14.90 -0.44 -23.88
CA ARG A 65 14.85 0.97 -24.33
C ARG A 65 14.03 1.82 -23.37
N VAL A 66 14.59 2.96 -22.96
CA VAL A 66 13.90 3.97 -22.15
C VAL A 66 13.13 4.91 -23.06
N TYR A 67 11.86 5.15 -22.75
CA TYR A 67 10.98 6.08 -23.47
C TYR A 67 10.62 7.29 -22.62
N PHE A 68 10.44 7.08 -21.31
CA PHE A 68 10.25 8.12 -20.31
C PHE A 68 10.79 7.63 -18.96
N GLN A 69 10.85 8.51 -17.97
CA GLN A 69 11.27 8.18 -16.61
C GLN A 69 10.06 8.26 -15.68
N CYS A 70 9.87 7.24 -14.84
CA CYS A 70 8.92 7.25 -13.73
C CYS A 70 9.38 6.32 -12.60
N LYS A 71 8.63 6.27 -11.49
CA LYS A 71 8.86 5.32 -10.40
C LYS A 71 8.65 3.86 -10.86
N PRO A 72 9.27 2.85 -10.20
CA PRO A 72 9.01 1.44 -10.48
C PRO A 72 7.53 1.11 -10.34
N ARG A 73 6.97 0.39 -11.31
CA ARG A 73 5.53 0.06 -11.37
C ARG A 73 4.61 1.27 -11.51
N HIS A 74 5.06 2.40 -12.03
CA HIS A 74 4.18 3.52 -12.38
C HIS A 74 4.01 3.70 -13.89
N GLY A 75 4.90 3.16 -14.71
CA GLY A 75 4.86 3.34 -16.16
C GLY A 75 3.93 2.34 -16.84
N ILE A 76 3.15 2.80 -17.82
CA ILE A 76 2.30 1.94 -18.66
C ILE A 76 2.27 2.44 -20.11
N PHE A 77 2.10 1.52 -21.06
CA PHE A 77 1.91 1.85 -22.47
C PHE A 77 0.52 1.43 -22.95
N ARG A 78 -0.26 2.37 -23.51
CA ARG A 78 -1.62 2.12 -24.01
C ARG A 78 -1.87 2.75 -25.38
N GLU A 79 -2.86 2.24 -26.09
CA GLU A 79 -3.33 2.88 -27.33
C GLU A 79 -4.24 4.06 -26.99
N PHE A 80 -4.36 5.01 -27.91
CA PHE A 80 -5.18 6.21 -27.71
C PHE A 80 -6.64 5.88 -27.34
N LYS A 81 -7.19 4.78 -27.85
CA LYS A 81 -8.58 4.35 -27.56
C LYS A 81 -8.81 3.97 -26.09
N ASP A 82 -7.76 3.57 -25.38
CA ASP A 82 -7.82 3.10 -23.98
C ASP A 82 -7.58 4.24 -22.99
N VAL A 83 -7.41 5.48 -23.50
CA VAL A 83 -6.99 6.65 -22.74
C VAL A 83 -7.93 7.81 -23.02
N LYS A 84 -8.47 8.42 -21.97
CA LYS A 84 -9.33 9.61 -22.07
C LYS A 84 -8.72 10.77 -21.29
N LYS A 85 -8.93 12.02 -21.74
CA LYS A 85 -8.53 13.19 -20.93
C LYS A 85 -9.22 13.15 -19.58
N TYR A 86 -8.45 13.34 -18.52
CA TYR A 86 -8.99 13.49 -17.19
C TYR A 86 -9.58 14.89 -17.06
N LYS A 87 -10.90 14.95 -16.82
CA LYS A 87 -11.58 16.16 -16.41
C LYS A 87 -11.95 15.97 -14.94
N PRO A 88 -11.40 16.78 -14.01
CA PRO A 88 -11.89 16.79 -12.64
C PRO A 88 -13.39 17.04 -12.66
N LEU A 89 -14.16 16.27 -11.89
CA LEU A 89 -15.55 16.62 -11.65
C LEU A 89 -15.54 17.88 -10.78
N GLU A 90 -15.92 19.02 -11.35
CA GLU A 90 -16.23 20.21 -10.55
C GLU A 90 -17.55 19.95 -9.82
N TYR A 91 -17.45 19.52 -8.56
CA TYR A 91 -18.62 19.39 -7.71
C TYR A 91 -18.94 20.77 -7.11
N ASN A 92 -19.88 21.46 -7.72
CA ASN A 92 -20.56 22.58 -7.08
C ASN A 92 -21.25 22.06 -5.81
N GLN A 93 -21.04 22.76 -4.68
CA GLN A 93 -21.42 22.36 -3.31
C GLN A 93 -22.91 22.02 -3.08
N THR A 94 -23.76 22.09 -4.11
CA THR A 94 -25.20 21.82 -4.06
C THR A 94 -25.60 20.41 -4.49
N GLY A 95 -24.68 19.58 -5.00
CA GLY A 95 -25.02 18.21 -5.44
C GLY A 95 -25.97 18.13 -6.64
N ILE A 96 -26.17 19.24 -7.36
CA ILE A 96 -26.89 19.30 -8.63
C ILE A 96 -25.86 19.42 -9.75
N ILE A 97 -25.71 18.36 -10.51
CA ILE A 97 -24.99 18.36 -11.79
C ILE A 97 -25.81 19.21 -12.77
N ASN A 98 -25.27 20.34 -13.24
CA ASN A 98 -25.84 21.05 -14.38
C ASN A 98 -25.57 20.21 -15.64
N THR A 99 -26.47 19.28 -15.95
CA THR A 99 -26.37 18.42 -17.14
C THR A 99 -26.80 19.19 -18.39
N THR A 100 -25.95 20.08 -18.88
CA THR A 100 -26.10 20.68 -20.22
C THR A 100 -25.17 20.04 -21.25
N GLU A 101 -24.29 19.11 -20.85
CA GLU A 101 -23.45 18.32 -21.76
C GLU A 101 -23.47 16.83 -21.35
N ILE A 102 -24.59 16.15 -21.54
CA ILE A 102 -24.56 14.68 -21.67
C ILE A 102 -24.36 14.40 -23.17
N GLU A 103 -23.11 14.20 -23.56
CA GLU A 103 -22.78 13.41 -24.75
C GLU A 103 -23.41 12.01 -24.55
N GLU A 104 -24.38 11.65 -25.39
CA GLU A 104 -25.06 10.36 -25.50
C GLU A 104 -25.39 9.62 -24.19
N VAL A 105 -26.69 9.54 -23.86
CA VAL A 105 -27.19 8.66 -22.79
C VAL A 105 -26.59 7.26 -22.99
N PRO A 106 -25.84 6.70 -22.01
CA PRO A 106 -25.21 5.41 -22.15
C PRO A 106 -26.26 4.37 -22.57
N SER A 107 -25.92 3.55 -23.57
CA SER A 107 -26.87 2.55 -24.06
C SER A 107 -27.39 1.69 -22.89
N PRO A 108 -28.64 1.19 -22.95
CA PRO A 108 -29.21 0.39 -21.86
C PRO A 108 -28.32 -0.78 -21.41
N LYS A 109 -27.51 -1.32 -22.31
CA LYS A 109 -26.50 -2.37 -22.00
C LYS A 109 -25.43 -1.86 -21.02
N VAL A 110 -24.87 -0.68 -21.27
CA VAL A 110 -23.86 -0.05 -20.40
C VAL A 110 -24.45 0.25 -19.02
N LEU A 111 -25.71 0.72 -18.97
CA LEU A 111 -26.40 0.95 -17.70
C LEU A 111 -26.60 -0.34 -16.91
N SER A 112 -26.94 -1.44 -17.59
CA SER A 112 -27.10 -2.75 -16.93
C SER A 112 -25.78 -3.32 -16.41
N GLU A 113 -24.68 -3.16 -17.16
CA GLU A 113 -23.34 -3.57 -16.72
C GLU A 113 -22.89 -2.76 -15.49
N LEU A 114 -23.03 -1.43 -15.54
CA LEU A 114 -22.70 -0.55 -14.42
C LEU A 114 -23.53 -0.85 -13.17
N LEU A 115 -24.82 -1.19 -13.35
CA LEU A 115 -25.67 -1.57 -12.23
C LEU A 115 -25.21 -2.89 -11.59
N ASN A 116 -24.82 -3.88 -12.40
CA ASN A 116 -24.29 -5.15 -11.91
C ASN A 116 -22.96 -4.96 -11.15
N ASP A 117 -22.05 -4.15 -11.69
CA ASP A 117 -20.78 -3.81 -11.04
C ASP A 117 -21.03 -3.14 -9.68
N ASN A 118 -22.00 -2.22 -9.61
CA ASN A 118 -22.36 -1.57 -8.35
C ASN A 118 -22.91 -2.58 -7.32
N VAL A 119 -23.71 -3.56 -7.73
CA VAL A 119 -24.23 -4.60 -6.83
C VAL A 119 -23.09 -5.47 -6.29
N GLU A 120 -22.15 -5.87 -7.15
CA GLU A 120 -21.02 -6.70 -6.75
C GLU A 120 -20.06 -5.93 -5.81
N ILE A 121 -19.79 -4.66 -6.09
CA ILE A 121 -19.01 -3.79 -5.21
C ILE A 121 -19.66 -3.69 -3.82
N GLN A 122 -21.00 -3.54 -3.74
CA GLN A 122 -21.71 -3.50 -2.47
C GLN A 122 -21.60 -4.83 -1.71
N ARG A 123 -21.68 -5.96 -2.41
CA ARG A 123 -21.49 -7.29 -1.81
C ARG A 123 -20.09 -7.46 -1.23
N MET A 124 -19.06 -7.12 -2.02
CA MET A 124 -17.66 -7.18 -1.57
C MET A 124 -17.41 -6.26 -0.36
N LEU A 125 -17.98 -5.05 -0.37
CA LEU A 125 -17.85 -4.11 0.75
C LEU A 125 -18.45 -4.67 2.04
N GLU A 126 -19.59 -5.37 1.94
CA GLU A 126 -20.24 -5.99 3.09
C GLU A 126 -19.46 -7.19 3.63
N GLU A 127 -18.88 -8.01 2.74
CA GLU A 127 -17.97 -9.10 3.14
C GLU A 127 -16.74 -8.56 3.88
N LEU A 128 -16.10 -7.52 3.33
CA LEU A 128 -14.94 -6.89 3.97
C LEU A 128 -15.28 -6.29 5.33
N ARG A 129 -16.47 -5.69 5.48
CA ARG A 129 -16.94 -5.18 6.79
C ARG A 129 -17.11 -6.29 7.81
N LYS A 130 -17.65 -7.44 7.41
CA LYS A 130 -17.80 -8.62 8.30
C LYS A 130 -16.45 -9.15 8.75
N GLU A 131 -15.49 -9.25 7.83
CA GLU A 131 -14.13 -9.69 8.15
C GLU A 131 -13.43 -8.73 9.13
N ASN A 132 -13.52 -7.42 8.89
CA ASN A 132 -12.95 -6.41 9.79
C ASN A 132 -13.55 -6.50 11.19
N LYS A 133 -14.87 -6.66 11.30
CA LYS A 133 -15.53 -6.82 12.60
C LYS A 133 -15.02 -8.05 13.37
N LYS A 134 -14.84 -9.18 12.67
CA LYS A 134 -14.29 -10.40 13.28
C LYS A 134 -12.86 -10.17 13.78
N LEU A 135 -12.03 -9.49 12.99
CA LEU A 135 -10.65 -9.16 13.39
C LEU A 135 -10.62 -8.24 14.61
N GLU A 136 -11.51 -7.25 14.70
CA GLU A 136 -11.64 -6.39 15.87
C GLU A 136 -12.03 -7.19 17.13
N ASP A 137 -12.98 -8.11 17.01
CA ASP A 137 -13.41 -8.98 18.12
C ASP A 137 -12.26 -9.87 18.61
N ASP A 138 -11.47 -10.42 17.68
CA ASP A 138 -10.32 -11.28 18.02
C ASP A 138 -9.16 -10.47 18.63
N LEU A 139 -8.91 -9.25 18.14
CA LEU A 139 -7.95 -8.32 18.74
C LEU A 139 -8.32 -7.97 20.18
N GLU A 140 -9.60 -7.74 20.46
CA GLU A 140 -10.08 -7.42 21.80
C GLU A 140 -9.92 -8.60 22.77
N LYS A 141 -10.16 -9.84 22.30
CA LYS A 141 -9.89 -11.04 23.11
C LYS A 141 -8.40 -11.15 23.43
N GLU A 142 -7.52 -10.88 22.46
CA GLU A 142 -6.09 -11.00 22.67
C GLU A 142 -5.55 -9.93 23.62
N LYS A 143 -6.04 -8.68 23.52
CA LYS A 143 -5.74 -7.61 24.48
C LYS A 143 -6.09 -8.01 25.92
N LYS A 144 -7.24 -8.66 26.13
CA LYS A 144 -7.64 -9.15 27.46
C LYS A 144 -6.69 -10.22 27.99
N LYS A 145 -6.23 -11.15 27.14
CA LYS A 145 -5.23 -12.15 27.54
C LYS A 145 -3.90 -11.51 27.92
N VAL A 146 -3.42 -10.56 27.12
CA VAL A 146 -2.19 -9.82 27.41
C VAL A 146 -2.29 -9.11 28.76
N SER A 147 -3.41 -8.42 29.03
CA SER A 147 -3.64 -7.76 30.32
C SER A 147 -3.60 -8.73 31.50
N LEU A 148 -4.15 -9.94 31.35
CA LEU A 148 -4.08 -10.97 32.40
C LEU A 148 -2.64 -11.44 32.64
N LEU A 149 -1.87 -11.65 31.57
CA LEU A 149 -0.47 -12.05 31.66
C LEU A 149 0.40 -10.96 32.30
N GLU A 150 0.17 -9.69 31.96
CA GLU A 150 0.85 -8.55 32.59
C GLU A 150 0.61 -8.53 34.11
N ASN A 151 -0.64 -8.75 34.54
CA ASN A 151 -0.98 -8.84 35.96
C ASN A 151 -0.25 -10.02 36.65
N GLU A 152 -0.16 -11.17 35.99
CA GLU A 152 0.55 -12.34 36.53
C GLU A 152 2.06 -12.07 36.70
N ILE A 153 2.69 -11.43 35.72
CA ILE A 153 4.09 -11.03 35.77
C ILE A 153 4.34 -10.05 36.93
N ILE A 154 3.47 -9.05 37.10
CA ILE A 154 3.56 -8.08 38.21
C ILE A 154 3.51 -8.81 39.55
N LEU A 155 2.54 -9.71 39.74
CA LEU A 155 2.39 -10.48 40.98
C LEU A 155 3.60 -11.39 41.25
N ARG A 156 4.14 -12.03 40.22
CA ARG A 156 5.34 -12.86 40.33
C ARG A 156 6.54 -12.04 40.81
N ASN A 157 6.78 -10.89 40.20
CA ASN A 157 7.88 -9.98 40.58
C ASN A 157 7.72 -9.45 42.02
N GLN A 158 6.49 -9.18 42.46
CA GLN A 158 6.22 -8.77 43.84
C GLN A 158 6.53 -9.90 44.84
N ARG A 159 6.13 -11.15 44.53
CA ARG A 159 6.44 -12.32 45.36
C ARG A 159 7.95 -12.54 45.48
N GLU A 160 8.69 -12.39 44.39
CA GLU A 160 10.14 -12.55 44.38
C GLU A 160 10.85 -11.47 45.22
N LYS A 161 10.43 -10.20 45.08
CA LYS A 161 10.91 -9.11 45.95
C LYS A 161 10.61 -9.35 47.43
N ALA A 162 9.39 -9.80 47.75
CA ALA A 162 8.99 -10.14 49.12
C ALA A 162 9.81 -11.31 49.69
N PHE A 163 10.19 -12.28 48.87
CA PHE A 163 11.05 -13.39 49.27
C PHE A 163 12.48 -12.94 49.59
N LEU A 164 13.09 -12.14 48.70
CA LEU A 164 14.44 -11.58 48.88
C LEU A 164 14.53 -10.75 50.17
N THR A 165 13.59 -9.82 50.36
CA THR A 165 13.51 -9.01 51.59
C THR A 165 13.30 -9.84 52.85
N LYS A 166 12.53 -10.93 52.78
CA LYS A 166 12.36 -11.84 53.93
C LYS A 166 13.66 -12.59 54.25
N SER A 167 14.41 -13.04 53.24
CA SER A 167 15.73 -13.66 53.43
C SER A 167 16.74 -12.71 54.09
N ASP A 168 16.76 -11.44 53.65
CA ASP A 168 17.57 -10.38 54.26
C ASP A 168 17.19 -10.13 55.72
N LYS A 169 15.88 -10.14 56.04
CA LYS A 169 15.38 -9.96 57.42
C LYS A 169 15.90 -11.02 58.40
N PHE A 170 16.16 -12.24 57.91
CA PHE A 170 16.77 -13.30 58.72
C PHE A 170 18.30 -13.24 58.76
N GLY A 171 18.92 -12.20 58.16
CA GLY A 171 20.37 -12.02 58.13
C GLY A 171 21.12 -13.01 57.25
N ILE A 172 20.40 -13.88 56.52
CA ILE A 172 20.98 -15.00 55.76
C ILE A 172 21.94 -14.48 54.68
N ASN A 173 21.55 -13.41 53.97
CA ASN A 173 22.41 -12.81 52.94
C ASN A 173 23.66 -12.15 53.51
N SER A 174 23.59 -11.57 54.73
CA SER A 174 24.77 -11.04 55.42
C SER A 174 25.75 -12.16 55.78
N ILE A 175 25.24 -13.26 56.34
CA ILE A 175 26.04 -14.43 56.71
C ILE A 175 26.69 -15.06 55.47
N LEU A 176 25.93 -15.23 54.39
CA LEU A 176 26.46 -15.74 53.11
C LEU A 176 27.56 -14.85 52.54
N THR A 177 27.37 -13.53 52.58
CA THR A 177 28.36 -12.56 52.10
C THR A 177 29.66 -12.67 52.90
N GLU A 178 29.55 -12.80 54.22
CA GLU A 178 30.70 -12.94 55.11
C GLU A 178 31.48 -14.25 54.87
N ILE A 179 30.76 -15.36 54.67
CA ILE A 179 31.37 -16.65 54.29
C ILE A 179 32.07 -16.56 52.93
N ILE A 180 31.41 -15.98 51.92
CA ILE A 180 31.98 -15.81 50.58
C ILE A 180 33.26 -14.98 50.64
N ASN A 181 33.27 -13.89 51.39
CA ASN A 181 34.46 -13.04 51.54
C ASN A 181 35.61 -13.79 52.21
N LYS A 182 35.34 -14.57 53.27
CA LYS A 182 36.36 -15.42 53.91
C LYS A 182 36.93 -16.47 52.94
N ILE A 183 36.10 -17.06 52.09
CA ILE A 183 36.55 -18.02 51.07
C ILE A 183 37.42 -17.30 50.02
N LYS A 184 37.01 -16.12 49.55
CA LYS A 184 37.78 -15.32 48.59
C LYS A 184 39.16 -14.94 49.13
N GLU A 185 39.24 -14.43 50.36
CA GLU A 185 40.52 -14.14 51.03
C GLU A 185 41.41 -15.38 51.08
N LYS A 186 40.85 -16.53 51.44
CA LYS A 186 41.60 -17.79 51.54
C LYS A 186 42.15 -18.23 50.18
N ILE A 187 41.35 -18.13 49.12
CA ILE A 187 41.78 -18.42 47.74
C ILE A 187 42.87 -17.45 47.30
N GLU A 188 42.73 -16.16 47.61
CA GLU A 188 43.70 -15.13 47.21
C GLU A 188 45.05 -15.31 47.93
N ILE A 189 45.01 -15.75 49.19
CA ILE A 189 46.20 -16.15 49.96
C ILE A 189 46.86 -17.39 49.33
N GLU A 190 46.10 -18.44 49.05
CA GLU A 190 46.63 -19.66 48.41
C GLU A 190 47.25 -19.35 47.04
N GLN A 191 46.62 -18.51 46.22
CA GLN A 191 47.16 -18.08 44.92
C GLN A 191 48.44 -17.24 45.03
N LYS A 192 48.64 -16.53 46.14
CA LYS A 192 49.89 -15.79 46.41
C LYS A 192 51.00 -16.68 46.95
N ILE A 193 50.67 -17.78 47.63
CA ILE A 193 51.65 -18.73 48.19
C ILE A 193 52.17 -19.70 47.11
N PHE A 194 51.35 -20.03 46.11
CA PHE A 194 51.67 -21.00 45.05
C PHE A 194 52.07 -20.38 43.70
N LYS A 195 52.49 -19.10 43.68
CA LYS A 195 53.16 -18.43 42.57
C LYS A 195 54.61 -18.15 42.94
#